data_AF-F8FJX3-F1
#
_entry.id   AF-F8FJX3-F1
#
_cell.length_a   1.000
_cell.length_b   1.000
_cell.length_c   1.000
_cell.angle_alpha   90.00
_cell.angle_beta   90.00
_cell.angle_gamma   90.00
#
_symmetry.space_group_name_H-M   'P 1'
#
loop_
_entity.id
_entity.type
_entity.pdbx_description
1 polymer ?
#
loop_
_entity_poly.entity_id
_entity_poly.type
_entity_poly.pdbx_seq_one_letter_code
_entity_poly.pdbx_strand_id
1 'polypeptide(L)'
;MKQQLAALCLAMMMLTGCSPGGELPAAESAGRHLTAEEVGAAELVLKDRPEFPPAGRSQAIQAQAGPHDNRVDGELKTTVETAADGTHTVTLTKAWKLAVNGTEAQSVWRYSVSRDGKVELVSSEEKDHLLDAVK
;
A
#
# COMPACT_ATOMS: atom_id res chain seq x y z
N MET A 1 45.91 -4.95 -39.64
CA MET A 1 44.78 -5.92 -39.67
C MET A 1 43.51 -5.11 -39.92
N LYS A 2 43.25 -4.74 -41.18
CA LYS A 2 42.24 -5.32 -42.09
C LYS A 2 40.81 -5.30 -41.52
N GLN A 3 40.07 -4.28 -41.97
CA GLN A 3 38.61 -4.24 -42.10
C GLN A 3 38.08 -5.47 -42.86
N GLN A 4 36.83 -5.86 -42.61
CA GLN A 4 35.80 -6.31 -43.60
C GLN A 4 34.53 -6.72 -42.82
N LEU A 5 33.38 -6.07 -43.09
CA LEU A 5 32.19 -6.57 -43.83
C LEU A 5 31.29 -7.51 -42.98
N ALA A 6 29.96 -7.54 -43.10
CA ALA A 6 28.97 -6.82 -43.87
C ALA A 6 27.58 -7.12 -43.28
N ALA A 7 26.65 -6.20 -43.53
CA ALA A 7 25.23 -6.40 -43.86
C ALA A 7 24.46 -7.61 -43.30
N LEU A 8 23.30 -7.34 -42.69
CA LEU A 8 22.02 -7.72 -43.31
C LEU A 8 20.84 -6.94 -42.70
N CYS A 9 20.31 -5.98 -43.46
CA CYS A 9 18.94 -5.52 -43.35
C CYS A 9 18.05 -6.42 -44.23
N LEU A 10 16.74 -6.38 -43.94
CA LEU A 10 15.60 -7.02 -44.62
C LEU A 10 15.31 -8.49 -44.29
N ALA A 11 14.27 -8.69 -43.46
CA ALA A 11 13.07 -9.37 -43.94
C ALA A 11 11.84 -8.92 -43.13
N MET A 12 10.94 -8.27 -43.87
CA MET A 12 9.58 -7.90 -43.53
C MET A 12 8.72 -9.17 -43.45
N MET A 13 8.01 -9.40 -42.35
CA MET A 13 6.77 -10.18 -42.35
C MET A 13 5.77 -9.56 -41.39
N MET A 14 4.86 -8.78 -42.00
CA MET A 14 3.55 -8.49 -41.45
C MET A 14 2.79 -9.81 -41.32
N LEU A 15 2.46 -10.21 -40.09
CA LEU A 15 1.38 -11.15 -39.83
C LEU A 15 0.45 -10.52 -38.80
N THR A 16 -0.58 -9.84 -39.32
CA THR A 16 -1.85 -9.64 -38.63
C THR A 16 -2.40 -11.01 -38.21
N GLY A 17 -2.39 -11.25 -36.90
CA GLY A 17 -3.14 -12.32 -36.27
C GLY A 17 -3.89 -11.77 -35.05
N CYS A 18 -5.16 -11.43 -35.21
CA CYS A 18 -6.07 -11.25 -34.10
C CYS A 18 -6.36 -12.61 -33.46
N SER A 19 -6.06 -12.77 -32.18
CA SER A 19 -6.89 -13.54 -31.25
C SER A 19 -6.64 -13.06 -29.81
N PRO A 20 -7.68 -13.10 -28.96
CA PRO A 20 -7.82 -12.24 -27.78
C PRO A 20 -7.31 -12.92 -26.51
N GLY A 21 -7.02 -12.12 -25.48
CA GLY A 21 -6.92 -12.63 -24.11
C GLY A 21 -5.53 -13.11 -23.72
N GLY A 22 -4.52 -12.26 -23.91
CA GLY A 22 -3.31 -12.30 -23.09
C GLY A 22 -3.45 -11.23 -22.02
N GLU A 23 -4.18 -11.55 -20.97
CA GLU A 23 -4.12 -10.85 -19.69
C GLU A 23 -2.64 -10.60 -19.36
N LEU A 24 -2.26 -9.32 -19.38
CA LEU A 24 -1.03 -8.86 -18.74
C LEU A 24 -1.07 -9.50 -17.34
N PRO A 25 -0.02 -10.20 -16.87
CA PRO A 25 0.05 -10.45 -15.45
C PRO A 25 0.05 -9.06 -14.83
N ALA A 26 -1.07 -8.74 -14.18
CA ALA A 26 -1.10 -7.65 -13.22
C ALA A 26 0.16 -7.87 -12.39
N ALA A 27 1.02 -6.86 -12.34
CA ALA A 27 2.14 -6.86 -11.43
C ALA A 27 1.52 -6.95 -10.04
N GLU A 28 1.25 -8.17 -9.59
CA GLU A 28 0.86 -8.49 -8.24
C GLU A 28 2.10 -8.09 -7.47
N SER A 29 2.03 -6.86 -6.95
CA SER A 29 3.05 -6.25 -6.11
C SER A 29 3.59 -7.36 -5.22
N ALA A 30 4.86 -7.73 -5.39
CA ALA A 30 5.52 -8.81 -4.68
C ALA A 30 5.45 -8.53 -3.17
N GLY A 31 4.31 -8.84 -2.57
CA GLY A 31 4.04 -8.65 -1.17
C GLY A 31 4.84 -9.71 -0.43
N ARG A 32 5.54 -9.30 0.62
CA ARG A 32 6.17 -10.24 1.54
C ARG A 32 5.12 -11.26 1.97
N HIS A 33 5.41 -12.55 1.82
CA HIS A 33 4.55 -13.59 2.37
C HIS A 33 4.61 -13.48 3.89
N LEU A 34 3.48 -13.11 4.51
CA LEU A 34 3.39 -12.94 5.95
C LEU A 34 3.24 -14.30 6.64
N THR A 35 3.84 -14.44 7.82
CA THR A 35 3.65 -15.64 8.64
C THR A 35 2.27 -15.64 9.30
N ALA A 36 1.82 -16.81 9.77
CA ALA A 36 0.57 -16.91 10.52
C ALA A 36 0.58 -16.08 11.81
N GLU A 37 1.75 -15.95 12.45
CA GLU A 37 1.92 -15.11 13.64
C GLU A 37 1.76 -13.62 13.30
N GLU A 38 2.32 -13.17 12.18
CA GLU A 38 2.16 -11.79 11.71
C GLU A 38 0.71 -11.46 11.34
N VAL A 39 0.02 -12.39 10.69
CA VAL A 39 -1.40 -12.25 10.38
C VAL A 39 -2.22 -12.18 11.68
N GLY A 40 -1.98 -13.10 12.62
CA GLY A 40 -2.67 -13.12 13.90
C GLY A 40 -2.44 -11.85 14.73
N ALA A 41 -1.22 -11.32 14.75
CA ALA A 41 -0.91 -10.07 15.43
C ALA A 41 -1.69 -8.88 14.83
N ALA A 42 -1.77 -8.79 13.50
CA ALA A 42 -2.58 -7.76 12.86
C ALA A 42 -4.07 -7.94 13.15
N GLU A 43 -4.59 -9.16 13.12
CA GLU A 43 -6.00 -9.43 13.43
C GLU A 43 -6.38 -8.97 14.84
N LEU A 44 -5.48 -9.09 15.82
CA LEU A 44 -5.71 -8.56 17.17
C LEU A 44 -5.91 -7.04 17.17
N VAL A 45 -5.10 -6.30 16.41
CA VAL A 45 -5.21 -4.84 16.27
C VAL A 45 -6.46 -4.44 15.48
N LEU A 46 -6.77 -5.18 14.41
CA LEU A 46 -7.88 -4.88 13.51
C LEU A 46 -9.26 -5.12 14.14
N LYS A 47 -9.36 -5.84 15.27
CA LYS A 47 -10.60 -5.93 16.05
C LYS A 47 -11.13 -4.56 16.47
N ASP A 48 -10.23 -3.66 16.86
CA ASP A 48 -10.56 -2.29 17.28
C ASP A 48 -10.45 -1.28 16.12
N ARG A 49 -9.96 -1.72 14.96
CA ARG A 49 -9.74 -0.90 13.75
C ARG A 49 -10.25 -1.61 12.48
N PRO A 50 -11.53 -2.00 12.42
CA PRO A 50 -12.09 -2.82 11.35
C PRO A 50 -12.14 -2.11 9.99
N GLU A 51 -11.92 -0.79 9.95
CA GLU A 51 -11.84 -0.02 8.71
C GLU A 51 -10.60 -0.36 7.88
N PHE A 52 -9.53 -0.85 8.52
CA PHE A 52 -8.26 -1.15 7.85
C PHE A 52 -8.27 -2.52 7.18
N PRO A 53 -7.57 -2.66 6.04
CA PRO A 53 -7.48 -3.93 5.36
C PRO A 53 -6.59 -4.93 6.11
N PRO A 54 -6.62 -6.22 5.76
CA PRO A 54 -5.75 -7.23 6.33
C PRO A 54 -4.26 -6.91 6.20
N ALA A 55 -3.42 -7.58 6.99
CA ALA A 55 -1.98 -7.40 6.97
C ALA A 55 -1.39 -7.56 5.55
N GLY A 56 -0.48 -6.65 5.19
CA GLY A 56 0.18 -6.63 3.89
C GLY A 56 -0.69 -6.14 2.74
N ARG A 57 -1.94 -5.75 3.01
CA ARG A 57 -2.87 -5.21 2.00
C ARG A 57 -2.97 -3.70 2.11
N SER A 58 -3.38 -3.12 1.00
CA SER A 58 -3.78 -1.71 0.91
C SER A 58 -5.17 -1.64 0.28
N GLN A 59 -5.97 -0.67 0.69
CA GLN A 59 -7.33 -0.47 0.24
C GLN A 59 -7.53 1.00 -0.10
N ALA A 60 -7.97 1.28 -1.33
CA ALA A 60 -8.35 2.62 -1.73
C ALA A 60 -9.61 3.06 -1.00
N ILE A 61 -9.63 4.32 -0.57
CA ILE A 61 -10.78 4.99 0.05
C ILE A 61 -10.98 6.35 -0.60
N GLN A 62 -12.15 6.95 -0.37
CA GLN A 62 -12.46 8.31 -0.80
C GLN A 62 -13.25 9.02 0.29
N ALA A 63 -13.00 10.31 0.50
CA ALA A 63 -13.75 11.15 1.43
C ALA A 63 -14.00 12.55 0.87
N GLN A 64 -14.95 13.26 1.47
CA GLN A 64 -15.13 14.68 1.23
C GLN A 64 -13.99 15.47 1.86
N ALA A 65 -13.54 16.53 1.18
CA ALA A 65 -12.55 17.47 1.69
C ALA A 65 -13.09 18.90 1.59
N GLY A 66 -13.04 19.64 2.70
CA GLY A 66 -13.53 21.01 2.76
C GLY A 66 -15.05 21.16 2.74
N PRO A 67 -15.55 22.41 2.65
CA PRO A 67 -16.97 22.73 2.72
C PRO A 67 -17.73 22.48 1.40
N HIS A 68 -17.03 22.19 0.32
CA HIS A 68 -17.61 21.92 -1.00
C HIS A 68 -17.67 20.40 -1.28
N ASP A 69 -18.34 19.98 -2.36
CA ASP A 69 -18.40 18.58 -2.81
C ASP A 69 -17.07 18.04 -3.39
N ASN A 70 -15.94 18.60 -2.96
CA ASN A 70 -14.62 18.11 -3.35
C ASN A 70 -14.40 16.73 -2.72
N ARG A 71 -13.98 15.77 -3.54
CA ARG A 71 -13.62 14.43 -3.08
C ARG A 71 -12.13 14.21 -3.20
N VAL A 72 -11.57 13.55 -2.21
CA VAL A 72 -10.17 13.16 -2.20
C VAL A 72 -10.03 11.67 -2.03
N ASP A 73 -9.17 11.09 -2.86
CA ASP A 73 -8.80 9.70 -2.76
C ASP A 73 -7.76 9.51 -1.64
N GLY A 74 -7.78 8.35 -1.04
CA GLY A 74 -6.81 7.93 -0.03
C GLY A 74 -6.57 6.44 -0.08
N GLU A 75 -5.74 5.97 0.84
CA GLU A 75 -5.37 4.58 1.00
C GLU A 75 -5.31 4.25 2.49
N LEU A 76 -5.92 3.13 2.85
CA LEU A 76 -5.70 2.44 4.12
C LEU A 76 -4.70 1.32 3.88
N LYS A 77 -3.76 1.16 4.79
CA LYS A 77 -2.71 0.15 4.69
C LYS A 77 -2.37 -0.42 6.06
N THR A 78 -2.17 -1.73 6.10
CA THR A 78 -1.76 -2.45 7.30
C THR A 78 -0.43 -3.15 7.03
N THR A 79 0.60 -2.81 7.79
CA THR A 79 1.90 -3.50 7.71
C THR A 79 2.26 -4.10 9.05
N VAL A 80 3.02 -5.20 9.02
CA VAL A 80 3.51 -5.87 10.22
C VAL A 80 5.01 -6.06 10.07
N GLU A 81 5.74 -5.88 11.16
CA GLU A 81 7.16 -6.15 11.27
C GLU A 81 7.40 -6.98 12.52
N THR A 82 8.25 -8.01 12.42
CA THR A 82 8.56 -8.89 13.54
C THR A 82 9.95 -8.57 14.06
N ALA A 83 10.06 -8.23 15.33
CA ALA A 83 11.33 -8.03 16.01
C ALA A 83 11.97 -9.38 16.39
N ALA A 84 13.28 -9.37 16.66
CA ALA A 84 14.04 -10.59 16.94
C ALA A 84 13.59 -11.31 18.24
N ASP A 85 13.00 -10.57 19.17
CA ASP A 85 12.40 -11.09 20.40
C ASP A 85 11.02 -11.73 20.15
N GLY A 86 10.48 -11.66 18.93
CA GLY A 86 9.17 -12.14 18.53
C GLY A 86 8.03 -11.20 18.89
N THR A 87 8.32 -9.95 19.25
CA THR A 87 7.31 -8.89 19.35
C THR A 87 6.95 -8.44 17.94
N HIS A 88 5.65 -8.27 17.64
CA HIS A 88 5.20 -7.76 16.36
C HIS A 88 4.84 -6.28 16.46
N THR A 89 5.35 -5.47 15.53
CA THR A 89 4.90 -4.09 15.34
C THR A 89 3.89 -4.04 14.21
N VAL A 90 2.65 -3.67 14.51
CA VAL A 90 1.59 -3.48 13.51
C VAL A 90 1.44 -1.99 13.26
N THR A 91 1.57 -1.56 12.01
CA THR A 91 1.39 -0.17 11.60
C THR A 91 0.17 -0.05 10.71
N LEU A 92 -0.78 0.78 11.14
CA LEU A 92 -1.94 1.18 10.37
C LEU A 92 -1.66 2.57 9.79
N THR A 93 -1.81 2.73 8.47
CA THR A 93 -1.58 3.99 7.77
C THR A 93 -2.82 4.39 6.99
N LYS A 94 -3.31 5.60 7.21
CA LYS A 94 -4.37 6.23 6.44
C LYS A 94 -3.79 7.44 5.75
N ALA A 95 -3.52 7.31 4.45
CA ALA A 95 -2.87 8.33 3.65
C ALA A 95 -3.85 8.89 2.63
N TRP A 96 -4.12 10.19 2.70
CA TRP A 96 -4.88 10.89 1.69
C TRP A 96 -3.94 11.40 0.60
N LYS A 97 -4.38 11.32 -0.67
CA LYS A 97 -3.61 11.83 -1.82
C LYS A 97 -3.71 13.35 -1.93
N LEU A 98 -3.38 14.04 -0.84
CA LEU A 98 -3.39 15.49 -0.74
C LEU A 98 -2.32 15.99 0.22
N ALA A 99 -1.91 17.24 0.01
CA ALA A 99 -1.10 18.00 0.95
C ALA A 99 -1.73 19.38 1.16
N VAL A 100 -1.77 19.82 2.42
CA VAL A 100 -2.22 21.16 2.79
C VAL A 100 -1.01 21.95 3.26
N ASN A 101 -0.68 23.04 2.56
CA ASN A 101 0.49 23.88 2.87
C ASN A 101 1.81 23.07 2.99
N GLY A 102 1.99 22.07 2.13
CA GLY A 102 3.17 21.20 2.14
C GLY A 102 3.18 20.10 3.20
N THR A 103 2.11 19.97 4.00
CA THR A 103 1.94 18.87 4.96
C THR A 103 1.05 17.79 4.36
N GLU A 104 1.56 16.57 4.26
CA GLU A 104 0.80 15.40 3.80
C GLU A 104 -0.27 15.02 4.84
N ALA A 105 -1.50 14.80 4.36
CA ALA A 105 -2.59 14.31 5.20
C ALA A 105 -2.46 12.79 5.37
N GLN A 106 -1.55 12.39 6.24
CA GLN A 106 -1.30 10.99 6.58
C GLN A 106 -1.41 10.77 8.08
N SER A 107 -2.30 9.88 8.47
CA SER A 107 -2.45 9.41 9.84
C SER A 107 -1.78 8.04 9.99
N VAL A 108 -1.05 7.83 11.08
CA VAL A 108 -0.29 6.59 11.34
C VAL A 108 -0.50 6.16 12.79
N TRP A 109 -0.82 4.89 13.00
CA TRP A 109 -0.90 4.28 14.32
C TRP A 109 0.02 3.06 14.37
N ARG A 110 0.94 3.02 15.34
CA ARG A 110 1.86 1.89 15.56
C ARG A 110 1.52 1.20 16.86
N TYR A 111 1.32 -0.11 16.76
CA TYR A 111 1.00 -0.98 17.87
C TYR A 111 2.13 -1.99 18.06
N SER A 112 2.41 -2.31 19.32
CA SER A 112 3.21 -3.47 19.69
C SER A 112 2.28 -4.59 20.11
N VAL A 113 2.52 -5.79 19.61
CA VAL A 113 1.80 -7.02 19.94
C VAL A 113 2.78 -8.02 20.52
N SER A 114 2.63 -8.32 21.80
CA SER A 114 3.47 -9.27 22.53
C SER A 114 3.10 -10.70 22.14
N ARG A 115 4.01 -11.66 22.36
CA ARG A 115 3.77 -13.10 22.06
C ARG A 115 2.56 -13.69 22.79
N ASP A 116 2.23 -13.17 23.96
CA ASP A 116 1.03 -13.56 24.72
C ASP A 116 -0.28 -12.93 24.19
N GLY A 117 -0.19 -12.09 23.16
CA GLY A 117 -1.33 -11.44 22.52
C GLY A 117 -1.73 -10.09 23.12
N LYS A 118 -0.97 -9.55 24.08
CA LYS A 118 -1.18 -8.17 24.56
C LYS A 118 -0.89 -7.17 23.44
N VAL A 119 -1.87 -6.33 23.14
CA VAL A 119 -1.77 -5.20 22.20
C VAL A 119 -1.55 -3.90 22.97
N GLU A 120 -0.61 -3.09 22.52
CA GLU A 120 -0.30 -1.78 23.10
C GLU A 120 -0.08 -0.75 21.99
N LEU A 121 -0.76 0.41 22.06
CA LEU A 121 -0.50 1.52 21.14
C LEU A 121 0.81 2.22 21.56
N VAL A 122 1.81 2.17 20.70
CA VAL A 122 3.15 2.75 20.94
C VAL A 122 3.19 4.21 20.52
N SER A 123 2.60 4.53 19.36
CA SER A 123 2.57 5.90 18.84
C SER A 123 1.40 6.11 17.89
N SER A 124 0.86 7.31 17.87
CA SER A 124 -0.14 7.73 16.88
C SER A 124 0.11 9.14 16.40
N GLU A 125 -0.13 9.38 15.12
CA GLU A 125 -0.18 10.70 14.50
C GLU A 125 -1.47 10.79 13.68
N GLU A 126 -2.32 11.79 13.92
CA GLU A 126 -3.59 11.97 13.20
C GLU A 126 -3.59 13.28 12.42
N LYS A 127 -3.81 13.17 11.11
CA LYS A 127 -3.82 14.31 10.16
C LYS A 127 -5.07 14.34 9.28
N ASP A 128 -6.09 13.55 9.61
CA ASP A 128 -7.36 13.54 8.88
C ASP A 128 -8.07 14.90 8.89
N HIS A 129 -7.88 15.71 9.95
CA HIS A 129 -8.40 17.08 10.06
C HIS A 129 -7.89 18.02 8.95
N LEU A 130 -6.81 17.67 8.25
CA LEU A 130 -6.33 18.46 7.11
C LEU A 130 -7.32 18.44 5.93
N LEU A 131 -8.23 17.45 5.87
CA LEU A 131 -9.28 17.42 4.84
C LEU A 131 -10.20 18.63 4.98
N ASP A 132 -10.47 19.07 6.21
CA ASP A 132 -11.34 20.22 6.49
C ASP A 132 -10.73 21.56 6.05
N ALA A 133 -9.40 21.61 5.93
CA ALA A 133 -8.65 22.80 5.53
C ALA A 133 -8.58 23.00 4.01
N VAL A 134 -9.07 22.04 3.22
CA VAL A 134 -9.19 22.16 1.76
C VAL A 134 -10.29 23.20 1.46
N LYS A 135 -9.98 24.15 0.57
CA LYS A 135 -10.90 25.21 0.14
C LYS A 135 -11.38 24.97 -1.27
#